data_AF-A0A959J1C3-F1
#
_entry.id   AF-A0A959J1C3-F1
#
_cell.length_a   1.000
_cell.length_b   1.000
_cell.length_c   1.000
_cell.angle_alpha   90.00
_cell.angle_beta   90.00
_cell.angle_gamma   90.00
#
_symmetry.space_group_name_H-M   'P 1'
#
loop_
_entity.id
_entity.type
_entity.pdbx_description
1 polymer ?
#
loop_
_entity_poly.entity_id
_entity_poly.type
_entity_poly.pdbx_seq_one_letter_code
_entity_poly.pdbx_strand_id
1 'polypeptide(L)'
;MNHQTLLDEVTRTSIQLILNEPFYGHFFSNLVREISDRTGTLAVSVRRDGLVTLSLNENFWNEFLKTDAYKYGVIKHEILHVLFKHILMIGDFTHREIANVAMDIVVNQYIEKEQLPGEPVLLESFPGLNLKPHESVDYYYKKLLKLYRSKENNAEPDLAFEALKRYLSSFSGGEPEQGIGDHRAWKEFSEAEKRVIQSGIDSLIDNVYERIKNNPQSGNLPEGIRAYLKKHNEVDAPTLDWRRVLRLFSGTSSKTFLKNTIKRVSKRYETVPGIKVKHKNKLLVAIDTSGSTSSLDHQRFFNEIQHIYRQGAEIMILECDDTIKRKYPYRGQMPDYVSGRGWTSFEEPLIFANEEYLPDAVIYFTDGYASAPQTIPRVPLLWVITSGGIQPETPAWTALPGRKVAMNKVR
;
A
#
# COMPACT_ATOMS: atom_id res chain seq x y z
N MET A 1 31.71 -23.63 -0.03
CA MET A 1 30.67 -24.31 0.78
C MET A 1 29.42 -24.42 -0.07
N ASN A 2 28.52 -25.38 0.21
CA ASN A 2 27.42 -25.70 -0.69
C ASN A 2 26.22 -24.77 -0.45
N HIS A 3 26.15 -23.66 -1.20
CA HIS A 3 25.03 -22.70 -1.12
C HIS A 3 23.64 -23.34 -1.29
N GLN A 4 23.58 -24.53 -1.90
CA GLN A 4 22.34 -25.32 -2.02
C GLN A 4 21.74 -25.64 -0.64
N THR A 5 22.57 -25.97 0.36
CA THR A 5 22.11 -26.34 1.70
C THR A 5 21.42 -25.18 2.42
N LEU A 6 21.97 -23.96 2.29
CA LEU A 6 21.37 -22.75 2.87
C LEU A 6 20.00 -22.46 2.24
N LEU A 7 19.91 -22.54 0.91
CA LEU A 7 18.65 -22.30 0.19
C LEU A 7 17.58 -23.32 0.55
N ASP A 8 17.96 -24.59 0.74
CA ASP A 8 17.05 -25.65 1.18
C ASP A 8 16.52 -25.39 2.60
N GLU A 9 17.39 -24.96 3.53
CA GLU A 9 16.98 -24.56 4.88
C GLU A 9 16.05 -23.35 4.87
N VAL A 10 16.39 -22.31 4.12
CA VAL A 10 15.56 -21.11 3.98
C VAL A 10 14.20 -21.46 3.38
N THR A 11 14.17 -22.40 2.43
CA THR A 11 12.92 -22.92 1.84
C THR A 11 12.09 -23.67 2.88
N ARG A 12 12.71 -24.52 3.71
CA ARG A 12 12.02 -25.19 4.82
C ARG A 12 11.44 -24.19 5.82
N THR A 13 12.20 -23.16 6.19
CA THR A 13 11.74 -22.06 7.06
C THR A 13 10.55 -21.32 6.44
N SER A 14 10.61 -21.03 5.13
CA SER A 14 9.51 -20.43 4.37
C SER A 14 8.22 -21.24 4.46
N ILE A 15 8.31 -22.56 4.26
CA ILE A 15 7.14 -23.46 4.29
C ILE A 15 6.52 -23.47 5.69
N GLN A 16 7.34 -23.52 6.74
CA GLN A 16 6.85 -23.49 8.12
C GLN A 16 6.16 -22.16 8.46
N LEU A 17 6.72 -21.03 8.00
CA LEU A 17 6.06 -19.73 8.16
C LEU A 17 4.70 -19.68 7.46
N ILE A 18 4.57 -20.26 6.25
CA ILE A 18 3.28 -20.32 5.54
C ILE A 18 2.23 -21.10 6.35
N LEU A 19 2.64 -22.19 7.01
CA LEU A 19 1.73 -23.06 7.77
C LEU A 19 1.33 -22.46 9.13
N ASN A 20 2.26 -21.81 9.82
CA ASN A 20 2.04 -21.32 11.19
C ASN A 20 1.58 -19.86 11.24
N GLU A 21 2.13 -19.03 10.35
CA GLU A 21 1.88 -17.59 10.30
C GLU A 21 1.76 -17.10 8.84
N PRO A 22 0.61 -17.39 8.19
CA PRO A 22 0.47 -17.27 6.75
C PRO A 22 0.82 -15.90 6.18
N PHE A 23 0.59 -14.82 6.93
CA PHE A 23 0.97 -13.46 6.51
C PHE A 23 2.49 -13.36 6.24
N TYR A 24 3.32 -13.69 7.23
CA TYR A 24 4.78 -13.63 7.09
C TYR A 24 5.27 -14.63 6.04
N GLY A 25 4.70 -15.85 6.00
CA GLY A 25 5.08 -16.85 5.00
C GLY A 25 4.79 -16.42 3.56
N HIS A 26 3.61 -15.84 3.30
CA HIS A 26 3.28 -15.30 1.99
C HIS A 26 4.10 -14.06 1.66
N PHE A 27 4.33 -13.15 2.61
CA PHE A 27 5.18 -11.99 2.39
C PHE A 27 6.60 -12.42 2.02
N PHE A 28 7.20 -13.32 2.80
CA PHE A 28 8.53 -13.90 2.57
C PHE A 28 8.66 -14.61 1.21
N SER A 29 7.60 -15.24 0.73
CA SER A 29 7.58 -15.93 -0.57
C SER A 29 7.62 -14.98 -1.77
N ASN A 30 7.28 -13.70 -1.56
CA ASN A 30 7.35 -12.67 -2.61
C ASN A 30 8.66 -11.87 -2.58
N LEU A 31 9.52 -12.10 -1.58
CA LEU A 31 10.83 -11.45 -1.51
C LEU A 31 11.83 -12.18 -2.41
N VAL A 32 12.57 -11.41 -3.21
CA VAL A 32 13.76 -11.92 -3.91
C VAL A 32 14.85 -12.15 -2.87
N ARG A 33 15.59 -13.24 -3.00
CA ARG A 33 16.61 -13.66 -2.04
C ARG A 33 17.96 -13.73 -2.73
N GLU A 34 18.97 -13.18 -2.08
CA GLU A 34 20.35 -13.26 -2.55
C GLU A 34 21.26 -13.69 -1.38
N ILE A 35 22.23 -14.55 -1.65
CA ILE A 35 23.28 -14.87 -0.68
C ILE A 35 24.34 -13.79 -0.81
N SER A 36 24.70 -13.15 0.29
CA SER A 36 25.63 -12.02 0.30
C SER A 36 26.33 -11.89 1.65
N ASP A 37 27.65 -11.76 1.60
CA ASP A 37 28.49 -11.50 2.79
C ASP A 37 28.72 -10.00 3.03
N ARG A 38 28.04 -9.14 2.25
CA ARG A 38 28.21 -7.67 2.35
C ARG A 38 27.64 -7.11 3.65
N THR A 39 26.62 -7.76 4.19
CA THR A 39 26.01 -7.43 5.48
C THR A 39 26.41 -8.50 6.48
N GLY A 40 26.62 -8.12 7.74
CA GLY A 40 27.00 -9.07 8.80
C GLY A 40 25.84 -9.99 9.23
N THR A 41 24.62 -9.61 8.88
CA THR A 41 23.37 -10.29 9.25
C THR A 41 22.44 -10.40 8.04
N LEU A 42 21.20 -10.86 8.25
CA LEU A 42 20.13 -10.67 7.27
C LEU A 42 19.82 -9.17 7.11
N ALA A 43 19.49 -8.77 5.90
CA ALA A 43 19.16 -7.38 5.60
C ALA A 43 18.18 -7.27 4.43
N VAL A 44 17.19 -6.40 4.58
CA VAL A 44 16.34 -5.96 3.46
C VAL A 44 16.92 -4.74 2.77
N SER A 45 16.91 -4.79 1.45
CA SER A 45 17.23 -3.66 0.59
C SER A 45 16.16 -3.49 -0.49
N VAL A 46 16.04 -2.27 -1.01
CA VAL A 46 15.11 -1.98 -2.09
C VAL A 46 15.84 -1.34 -3.25
N ARG A 47 15.60 -1.88 -4.44
CA ARG A 47 16.12 -1.33 -5.69
C ARG A 47 15.24 -0.16 -6.16
N ARG A 48 15.79 0.69 -7.04
CA ARG A 48 15.08 1.87 -7.58
C ARG A 48 13.81 1.53 -8.36
N ASP A 49 13.68 0.31 -8.84
CA ASP A 49 12.50 -0.24 -9.51
C ASP A 49 11.42 -0.76 -8.53
N GLY A 50 11.63 -0.60 -7.22
CA GLY A 50 10.71 -1.05 -6.17
C GLY A 50 10.88 -2.51 -5.77
N LEU A 51 11.84 -3.24 -6.35
CA LEU A 51 12.08 -4.63 -6.00
C LEU A 51 12.74 -4.75 -4.62
N VAL A 52 12.04 -5.39 -3.69
CA VAL A 52 12.54 -5.70 -2.34
C VAL A 52 13.35 -6.99 -2.38
N THR A 53 14.59 -6.93 -1.90
CA THR A 53 15.53 -8.05 -1.85
C THR A 53 15.95 -8.30 -0.41
N LEU A 54 15.92 -9.57 0.00
CA LEU A 54 16.48 -10.04 1.26
C LEU A 54 17.87 -10.63 1.00
N SER A 55 18.88 -9.99 1.55
CA SER A 55 20.26 -10.48 1.56
C SER A 55 20.44 -11.45 2.73
N LEU A 56 20.94 -12.63 2.44
CA LEU A 56 21.16 -13.74 3.38
C LEU A 56 22.67 -13.88 3.63
N ASN A 57 23.11 -13.62 4.85
CA ASN A 57 24.48 -13.93 5.28
C ASN A 57 24.54 -15.39 5.77
N GLU A 58 25.38 -16.20 5.13
CA GLU A 58 25.49 -17.65 5.40
C GLU A 58 26.04 -17.94 6.79
N ASN A 59 27.07 -17.19 7.23
CA ASN A 59 27.67 -17.36 8.56
C ASN A 59 26.67 -17.01 9.66
N PHE A 60 25.95 -15.90 9.52
CA PHE A 60 24.94 -15.50 10.49
C PHE A 60 23.80 -16.53 10.58
N TRP A 61 23.33 -17.03 9.44
CA TRP A 61 22.27 -18.05 9.41
C TRP A 61 22.69 -19.35 10.10
N ASN A 62 23.91 -19.82 9.85
CA ASN A 62 24.38 -21.11 10.36
C ASN A 62 24.91 -21.03 11.80
N GLU A 63 25.68 -19.99 12.13
CA GLU A 63 26.40 -19.89 13.40
C GLU A 63 25.60 -19.15 14.49
N PHE A 64 24.77 -18.17 14.10
CA PHE A 64 24.03 -17.33 15.04
C PHE A 64 22.57 -17.77 15.21
N LEU A 65 21.89 -18.11 14.10
CA LEU A 65 20.47 -18.53 14.13
C LEU A 65 20.31 -20.02 14.42
N LYS A 66 20.78 -20.43 15.62
CA LYS A 66 20.84 -21.83 16.05
C LYS A 66 19.49 -22.53 16.23
N THR A 67 18.39 -21.78 16.29
CA THR A 67 17.04 -22.32 16.49
C THR A 67 16.09 -21.87 15.39
N ASP A 68 15.08 -22.70 15.07
CA ASP A 68 14.03 -22.32 14.13
C ASP A 68 13.28 -21.06 14.59
N ALA A 69 13.13 -20.86 15.90
CA ALA A 69 12.54 -19.66 16.48
C ALA A 69 13.33 -18.39 16.12
N TYR A 70 14.66 -18.42 16.20
CA TYR A 70 15.51 -17.30 15.80
C TYR A 70 15.45 -17.04 14.29
N LYS A 71 15.43 -18.10 13.48
CA LYS A 71 15.24 -17.98 12.02
C LYS A 71 13.91 -17.29 11.69
N TYR A 72 12.83 -17.66 12.38
CA TYR A 72 11.53 -17.00 12.21
C TYR A 72 11.56 -15.54 12.67
N GLY A 73 12.10 -15.25 13.86
CA GLY A 73 12.13 -13.89 14.40
C GLY A 73 12.89 -12.91 13.53
N VAL A 74 14.09 -13.28 13.05
CA VAL A 74 14.87 -12.41 12.16
C VAL A 74 14.14 -12.19 10.83
N ILE A 75 13.55 -13.23 10.22
CA ILE A 75 12.78 -13.05 8.98
C ILE A 75 11.59 -12.11 9.20
N LYS A 76 10.87 -12.25 10.32
CA LYS A 76 9.76 -11.35 10.67
C LYS A 76 10.25 -9.92 10.87
N HIS A 77 11.39 -9.73 11.54
CA HIS A 77 12.00 -8.43 11.77
C HIS A 77 12.25 -7.72 10.44
N GLU A 78 12.94 -8.37 9.52
CA GLU A 78 13.20 -7.86 8.18
C GLU A 78 11.91 -7.54 7.40
N ILE A 79 10.91 -8.42 7.44
CA ILE A 79 9.60 -8.18 6.80
C ILE A 79 8.90 -6.95 7.38
N LEU A 80 8.96 -6.76 8.70
CA LEU A 80 8.29 -5.65 9.38
C LEU A 80 8.93 -4.29 9.03
N HIS A 81 10.25 -4.23 8.79
CA HIS A 81 10.88 -3.02 8.26
C HIS A 81 10.38 -2.64 6.86
N VAL A 82 10.10 -3.63 6.01
CA VAL A 82 9.47 -3.41 4.69
C VAL A 82 8.02 -2.99 4.87
N LEU A 83 7.25 -3.71 5.70
CA LEU A 83 5.83 -3.48 5.94
C LEU A 83 5.57 -2.06 6.47
N PHE A 84 6.35 -1.61 7.45
CA PHE A 84 6.23 -0.26 8.01
C PHE A 84 6.97 0.81 7.20
N LYS A 85 7.56 0.44 6.04
CA LYS A 85 8.27 1.33 5.12
C LYS A 85 9.44 2.07 5.78
N HIS A 86 10.06 1.49 6.81
CA HIS A 86 11.19 2.07 7.53
C HIS A 86 12.38 2.41 6.60
N ILE A 87 12.60 1.57 5.58
CA ILE A 87 13.61 1.77 4.53
C ILE A 87 13.48 3.13 3.83
N LEU A 88 12.26 3.66 3.69
CA LEU A 88 12.00 4.94 3.01
C LEU A 88 12.12 6.16 3.94
N MET A 89 12.01 5.93 5.25
CA MET A 89 11.95 6.99 6.26
C MET A 89 13.32 7.39 6.80
N ILE A 90 14.35 6.54 6.62
CA ILE A 90 15.66 6.75 7.27
C ILE A 90 16.33 8.08 6.90
N GLY A 91 16.12 8.56 5.66
CA GLY A 91 16.64 9.84 5.18
C GLY A 91 15.96 11.07 5.81
N ASP A 92 14.82 10.90 6.48
CA ASP A 92 14.06 12.00 7.07
C ASP A 92 14.60 12.37 8.47
N PHE A 93 15.51 11.56 9.04
CA PHE A 93 16.07 11.75 10.38
C PHE A 93 17.51 12.25 10.33
N THR A 94 17.81 13.24 11.17
CA THR A 94 19.16 13.84 11.26
C THR A 94 20.20 12.88 11.82
N HIS A 95 19.82 11.98 12.72
CA HIS A 95 20.72 11.01 13.35
C HIS A 95 20.25 9.59 13.02
N ARG A 96 20.79 9.03 11.93
CA ARG A 96 20.28 7.79 11.32
C ARG A 96 20.41 6.57 12.23
N GLU A 97 21.47 6.51 13.02
CA GLU A 97 21.74 5.43 13.96
C GLU A 97 20.71 5.41 15.09
N ILE A 98 20.31 6.59 15.60
CA ILE A 98 19.23 6.70 16.58
C ILE A 98 17.88 6.34 15.94
N ALA A 99 17.68 6.70 14.66
CA ALA A 99 16.48 6.31 13.92
C ALA A 99 16.40 4.80 13.72
N ASN A 100 17.51 4.11 13.46
CA ASN A 100 17.57 2.64 13.40
C ASN A 100 17.13 2.02 14.73
N VAL A 101 17.68 2.49 15.86
CA VAL A 101 17.25 2.04 17.21
C VAL A 101 15.75 2.27 17.42
N ALA A 102 15.23 3.44 17.02
CA ALA A 102 13.80 3.75 17.13
C ALA A 102 12.92 2.85 16.26
N MET A 103 13.38 2.49 15.06
CA MET A 103 12.68 1.58 14.14
C MET A 103 12.67 0.14 14.68
N ASP A 104 13.79 -0.32 15.24
CA ASP A 104 13.89 -1.65 15.86
C ASP A 104 12.96 -1.76 17.08
N ILE A 105 12.84 -0.70 17.90
CA ILE A 105 11.84 -0.66 18.99
C ILE A 105 10.43 -0.89 18.43
N VAL A 106 10.07 -0.28 17.30
CA VAL A 106 8.74 -0.46 16.68
C VAL A 106 8.57 -1.90 16.19
N VAL A 107 9.55 -2.43 15.47
CA VAL A 107 9.47 -3.77 14.86
C VAL A 107 9.43 -4.87 15.92
N ASN A 108 10.31 -4.82 16.91
CA ASN A 108 10.46 -5.89 17.90
C ASN A 108 9.25 -6.03 18.82
N GLN A 109 8.37 -5.03 18.89
CA GLN A 109 7.08 -5.13 19.60
C GLN A 109 6.08 -6.11 18.96
N TYR A 110 6.33 -6.54 17.72
CA TYR A 110 5.47 -7.48 16.98
C TYR A 110 6.08 -8.88 16.84
N ILE A 111 7.16 -9.16 17.55
CA ILE A 111 7.87 -10.44 17.53
C ILE A 111 7.96 -10.96 18.96
N GLU A 112 7.70 -12.24 19.15
CA GLU A 112 7.83 -12.88 20.46
C GLU A 112 9.28 -12.79 20.97
N LYS A 113 9.46 -12.52 22.26
CA LYS A 113 10.80 -12.28 22.83
C LYS A 113 11.73 -13.48 22.63
N GLU A 114 11.19 -14.70 22.65
CA GLU A 114 11.93 -15.95 22.46
C GLU A 114 12.40 -16.16 21.00
N GLN A 115 11.83 -15.41 20.06
CA GLN A 115 12.22 -15.45 18.64
C GLN A 115 13.31 -14.43 18.31
N LEU A 116 13.61 -13.49 19.21
CA LEU A 116 14.61 -12.45 19.01
C LEU A 116 15.98 -12.92 19.54
N PRO A 117 16.99 -13.17 18.68
CA PRO A 117 18.30 -13.59 19.14
C PRO A 117 19.13 -12.42 19.71
N GLY A 118 20.13 -12.73 20.53
CA GLY A 118 21.10 -11.75 21.04
C GLY A 118 20.50 -10.78 22.06
N GLU A 119 20.86 -9.50 21.95
CA GLU A 119 20.33 -8.40 22.77
C GLU A 119 19.36 -7.52 21.94
N PRO A 120 18.10 -7.93 21.73
CA PRO A 120 17.15 -7.10 20.98
C PRO A 120 16.96 -5.72 21.58
N VAL A 121 16.71 -4.73 20.73
CA VAL A 121 16.25 -3.40 21.17
C VAL A 121 14.77 -3.50 21.57
N LEU A 122 14.49 -3.40 22.86
CA LEU A 122 13.14 -3.48 23.43
C LEU A 122 12.79 -2.18 24.18
N LEU A 123 11.51 -2.01 24.50
CA LEU A 123 11.05 -0.88 25.34
C LEU A 123 11.76 -0.87 26.70
N GLU A 124 12.00 -2.06 27.27
CA GLU A 124 12.66 -2.21 28.57
C GLU A 124 14.18 -1.98 28.52
N SER A 125 14.78 -1.92 27.32
CA SER A 125 16.21 -1.64 27.14
C SER A 125 16.60 -0.24 27.61
N PHE A 126 15.62 0.66 27.81
CA PHE A 126 15.83 2.06 28.16
C PHE A 126 15.14 2.43 29.48
N PRO A 127 15.67 1.99 30.64
CA PRO A 127 15.06 2.24 31.94
C PRO A 127 14.95 3.74 32.25
N GLY A 128 13.83 4.17 32.82
CA GLY A 128 13.61 5.58 33.20
C GLY A 128 13.09 6.49 32.07
N LEU A 129 13.13 6.05 30.80
CA LEU A 129 12.50 6.81 29.70
C LEU A 129 10.98 6.68 29.64
N ASN A 130 10.40 5.67 30.33
CA ASN A 130 8.96 5.35 30.35
C ASN A 130 8.35 5.34 28.95
N LEU A 131 8.97 4.58 28.04
CA LEU A 131 8.53 4.46 26.66
C LEU A 131 7.16 3.77 26.62
N LYS A 132 6.20 4.39 25.91
CA LYS A 132 4.88 3.80 25.70
C LYS A 132 4.92 2.77 24.56
N PRO A 133 4.17 1.67 24.65
CA PRO A 133 4.06 0.71 23.55
C PRO A 133 3.23 1.27 22.39
N HIS A 134 3.44 0.73 21.18
CA HIS A 134 2.71 1.03 19.95
C HIS A 134 2.70 2.51 19.51
N GLU A 135 3.72 3.27 19.89
CA GLU A 135 3.92 4.64 19.41
C GLU A 135 4.67 4.65 18.06
N SER A 136 4.75 5.83 17.43
CA SER A 136 5.44 6.01 16.15
C SER A 136 6.97 5.98 16.27
N VAL A 137 7.68 5.72 15.16
CA VAL A 137 9.14 5.88 15.07
C VAL A 137 9.58 7.27 15.54
N ASP A 138 8.87 8.32 15.15
CA ASP A 138 9.16 9.71 15.53
C ASP A 138 9.09 9.92 17.05
N TYR A 139 8.12 9.30 17.72
CA TYR A 139 8.02 9.37 19.19
C TYR A 139 9.28 8.78 19.86
N TYR A 140 9.67 7.56 19.47
CA TYR A 140 10.85 6.90 20.04
C TYR A 140 12.12 7.65 19.68
N TYR A 141 12.27 8.07 18.42
CA TYR A 141 13.40 8.87 17.95
C TYR A 141 13.58 10.15 18.77
N LYS A 142 12.50 10.92 18.99
CA LYS A 142 12.57 12.16 19.78
C LYS A 142 12.99 11.91 21.23
N LYS A 143 12.53 10.81 21.83
CA LYS A 143 12.92 10.42 23.20
C LYS A 143 14.40 10.06 23.28
N LEU A 144 14.87 9.22 22.36
CA LEU A 144 16.27 8.78 22.31
C LEU A 144 17.22 9.93 21.94
N LEU A 145 16.84 10.79 20.99
CA LEU A 145 17.62 11.97 20.61
C LEU A 145 17.72 12.97 21.76
N LYS A 146 16.64 13.17 22.54
CA LYS A 146 16.67 14.00 23.74
C LYS A 146 17.63 13.43 24.78
N LEU A 147 17.57 12.12 25.02
CA LEU A 147 18.49 11.43 25.93
C LEU A 147 19.94 11.64 25.48
N TYR A 148 20.23 11.34 24.20
CA TYR A 148 21.55 11.49 23.60
C TYR A 148 22.11 12.90 23.80
N ARG A 149 21.37 13.94 23.38
CA ARG A 149 21.80 15.35 23.51
C ARG A 149 21.97 15.81 24.96
N SER A 150 21.15 15.29 25.88
CA SER A 150 21.21 15.72 27.29
C SER A 150 22.41 15.16 28.06
N LYS A 151 22.98 14.05 27.59
CA LYS A 151 24.04 13.30 28.27
C LYS A 151 25.36 13.25 27.50
N GLU A 152 25.41 13.74 26.26
CA GLU A 152 26.64 13.81 25.44
C GLU A 152 27.81 14.52 26.15
N ASN A 153 27.52 15.50 27.02
CA ASN A 153 28.53 16.26 27.77
C ASN A 153 28.48 16.05 29.29
N ASN A 154 27.73 15.07 29.79
CA ASN A 154 27.45 14.91 31.22
C ASN A 154 28.01 13.58 31.74
N ALA A 155 28.82 13.62 32.81
CA ALA A 155 29.56 12.46 33.32
C ALA A 155 28.78 11.59 34.31
N GLU A 156 27.51 11.90 34.57
CA GLU A 156 26.68 11.10 35.47
C GLU A 156 26.23 9.79 34.80
N PRO A 157 26.40 8.64 35.48
CA PRO A 157 25.99 7.34 34.94
C PRO A 157 24.47 7.27 34.78
N ASP A 158 24.03 7.06 33.54
CA ASP A 158 22.62 6.86 33.17
C ASP A 158 22.51 5.57 32.37
N LEU A 159 21.81 4.58 32.94
CA LEU A 159 21.69 3.24 32.37
C LEU A 159 21.05 3.24 30.98
N ALA A 160 20.08 4.13 30.72
CA ALA A 160 19.46 4.23 29.41
C ALA A 160 20.41 4.83 28.38
N PHE A 161 21.27 5.78 28.80
CA PHE A 161 22.27 6.36 27.92
C PHE A 161 23.39 5.36 27.60
N GLU A 162 23.83 4.56 28.56
CA GLU A 162 24.79 3.47 28.32
C GLU A 162 24.21 2.39 27.39
N ALA A 163 22.93 2.02 27.56
CA ALA A 163 22.25 1.12 26.65
C ALA A 163 22.19 1.70 25.22
N LEU A 164 21.83 2.99 25.08
CA LEU A 164 21.82 3.66 23.78
C LEU A 164 23.21 3.66 23.12
N LYS A 165 24.26 4.01 23.87
CA LYS A 165 25.64 3.98 23.36
C LYS A 165 26.05 2.58 22.90
N ARG A 166 25.67 1.53 23.63
CA ARG A 166 25.93 0.14 23.22
C ARG A 166 25.30 -0.15 21.86
N TYR A 167 24.01 0.12 21.69
CA TYR A 167 23.35 -0.10 20.39
C TYR A 167 23.96 0.74 19.26
N LEU A 168 24.27 2.01 19.49
CA LEU A 168 24.94 2.87 18.48
C LEU A 168 26.31 2.31 18.07
N SER A 169 27.05 1.70 19.00
CA SER A 169 28.32 1.05 18.70
C SER A 169 28.16 -0.24 17.89
N SER A 170 27.11 -1.03 18.18
CA SER A 170 26.79 -2.25 17.43
C SER A 170 26.42 -1.97 15.97
N PHE A 171 25.82 -0.82 15.66
CA PHE A 171 25.51 -0.43 14.27
C PHE A 171 26.70 0.13 13.49
N SER A 172 27.79 0.53 14.17
CA SER A 172 28.98 1.14 13.54
C SER A 172 30.14 0.15 13.36
N GLY A 173 30.18 -0.96 14.10
CA GLY A 173 31.17 -2.04 13.98
C GLY A 173 30.70 -3.16 13.05
N GLY A 174 31.58 -3.61 12.15
CA GLY A 174 31.31 -4.69 11.20
C GLY A 174 31.29 -6.12 11.77
N GLU A 175 31.14 -6.28 13.09
CA GLU A 175 31.06 -7.61 13.71
C GLU A 175 29.61 -8.00 14.04
N PRO A 176 29.16 -9.21 13.65
CA PRO A 176 27.76 -9.64 13.71
C PRO A 176 27.25 -10.02 15.11
N GLU A 177 27.99 -9.75 16.18
CA GLU A 177 27.73 -10.42 17.47
C GLU A 177 26.51 -9.92 18.26
N GLN A 178 25.87 -8.80 17.91
CA GLN A 178 24.91 -8.16 18.84
C GLN A 178 23.61 -7.60 18.24
N GLY A 179 23.38 -7.68 16.92
CA GLY A 179 22.21 -7.06 16.26
C GLY A 179 21.30 -8.04 15.49
N ILE A 180 20.03 -7.66 15.31
CA ILE A 180 19.00 -8.48 14.62
C ILE A 180 18.91 -8.17 13.11
N GLY A 181 19.46 -7.04 12.64
CA GLY A 181 19.45 -6.63 11.23
C GLY A 181 20.52 -5.58 10.89
N ASP A 182 20.97 -5.56 9.64
CA ASP A 182 21.97 -4.61 9.13
C ASP A 182 21.31 -3.58 8.20
N HIS A 183 20.95 -2.43 8.77
CA HIS A 183 20.22 -1.36 8.07
C HIS A 183 21.13 -0.43 7.25
N ARG A 184 22.44 -0.71 7.15
CA ARG A 184 23.39 0.13 6.39
C ARG A 184 23.15 0.10 4.88
N ALA A 185 22.43 -0.90 4.39
CA ALA A 185 22.08 -1.03 2.97
C ALA A 185 21.06 0.03 2.51
N TRP A 186 20.38 0.73 3.42
CA TRP A 186 19.34 1.70 3.08
C TRP A 186 19.95 3.01 2.58
N LYS A 187 19.48 3.43 1.40
CA LYS A 187 19.97 4.62 0.70
C LYS A 187 18.96 5.74 0.80
N GLU A 188 19.43 6.96 0.59
CA GLU A 188 18.52 8.07 0.33
C GLU A 188 17.93 7.94 -1.07
N PHE A 189 16.62 8.12 -1.14
CA PHE A 189 15.84 8.10 -2.36
C PHE A 189 15.26 9.49 -2.60
N SER A 190 15.25 9.92 -3.86
CA SER A 190 14.50 11.11 -4.27
C SER A 190 13.00 10.90 -4.06
N GLU A 191 12.23 11.99 -3.98
CA GLU A 191 10.77 11.93 -3.80
C GLU A 191 10.07 11.12 -4.90
N ALA A 192 10.59 11.13 -6.13
CA ALA A 192 10.07 10.31 -7.22
C ALA A 192 10.35 8.81 -7.00
N GLU A 193 11.57 8.45 -6.60
CA GLU A 193 11.94 7.07 -6.27
C GLU A 193 11.16 6.55 -5.06
N LYS A 194 11.01 7.38 -4.01
CA LYS A 194 10.20 7.03 -2.83
C LYS A 194 8.77 6.64 -3.22
N ARG A 195 8.13 7.38 -4.13
CA ARG A 195 6.77 7.07 -4.62
C ARG A 195 6.70 5.75 -5.36
N VAL A 196 7.66 5.48 -6.26
CA VAL A 196 7.71 4.22 -7.02
C VAL A 196 7.90 3.04 -6.07
N ILE A 197 8.87 3.14 -5.16
CA ILE A 197 9.15 2.10 -4.17
C ILE A 197 7.95 1.88 -3.25
N GLN A 198 7.35 2.97 -2.76
CA GLN A 198 6.17 2.91 -1.92
C GLN A 198 5.01 2.20 -2.63
N SER A 199 4.75 2.51 -3.91
CA SER A 199 3.71 1.83 -4.70
C SER A 199 3.99 0.33 -4.85
N GLY A 200 5.26 -0.04 -5.07
CA GLY A 200 5.67 -1.44 -5.12
C GLY A 200 5.45 -2.20 -3.81
N ILE A 201 5.82 -1.57 -2.68
CA ILE A 201 5.58 -2.12 -1.34
C ILE A 201 4.07 -2.22 -1.05
N ASP A 202 3.29 -1.20 -1.39
CA ASP A 202 1.84 -1.19 -1.21
C ASP A 202 1.15 -2.30 -2.02
N SER A 203 1.55 -2.46 -3.28
CA SER A 203 1.08 -3.55 -4.14
C SER A 203 1.45 -4.93 -3.56
N LEU A 204 2.65 -5.08 -3.00
CA LEU A 204 3.07 -6.31 -2.32
C LEU A 204 2.18 -6.60 -1.11
N ILE A 205 1.94 -5.60 -0.26
CA ILE A 205 1.08 -5.70 0.93
C ILE A 205 -0.34 -6.12 0.53
N ASP A 206 -0.93 -5.46 -0.46
CA ASP A 206 -2.28 -5.75 -0.95
C ASP A 206 -2.39 -7.16 -1.51
N ASN A 207 -1.42 -7.60 -2.31
CA ASN A 207 -1.38 -8.96 -2.85
C ASN A 207 -1.30 -10.02 -1.74
N VAL A 208 -0.51 -9.77 -0.69
CA VAL A 208 -0.40 -10.67 0.47
C VAL A 208 -1.71 -10.67 1.25
N TYR A 209 -2.26 -9.49 1.55
CA TYR A 209 -3.50 -9.33 2.29
C TYR A 209 -4.69 -10.01 1.60
N GLU A 210 -4.85 -9.81 0.29
CA GLU A 210 -5.91 -10.42 -0.51
C GLU A 210 -5.85 -11.95 -0.52
N ARG A 211 -4.65 -12.55 -0.43
CA ARG A 211 -4.48 -14.01 -0.33
C ARG A 211 -4.89 -14.54 1.04
N ILE A 212 -4.62 -13.79 2.12
CA ILE A 212 -4.85 -14.28 3.48
C ILE A 212 -6.20 -13.88 4.07
N LYS A 213 -6.89 -12.87 3.53
CA LYS A 213 -8.14 -12.33 4.13
C LYS A 213 -9.27 -13.35 4.30
N ASN A 214 -9.25 -14.43 3.51
CA ASN A 214 -10.22 -15.53 3.58
C ASN A 214 -9.66 -16.79 4.23
N ASN A 215 -8.40 -16.78 4.70
CA ASN A 215 -7.77 -17.92 5.34
C ASN A 215 -8.15 -17.94 6.83
N PRO A 216 -8.79 -19.00 7.36
CA PRO A 216 -9.13 -19.10 8.78
C PRO A 216 -7.93 -18.95 9.73
N GLN A 217 -6.73 -19.33 9.26
CA GLN A 217 -5.47 -19.18 10.02
C GLN A 217 -4.91 -17.74 10.00
N SER A 218 -5.57 -16.79 9.32
CA SER A 218 -5.25 -15.35 9.44
C SER A 218 -5.46 -14.80 10.86
N GLY A 219 -6.05 -15.60 11.75
CA GLY A 219 -6.23 -15.29 13.17
C GLY A 219 -4.94 -15.01 13.94
N ASN A 220 -3.80 -15.55 13.49
CA ASN A 220 -2.49 -15.44 14.17
C ASN A 220 -1.77 -14.11 13.94
N LEU A 221 -2.34 -13.17 13.18
CA LEU A 221 -1.72 -11.88 12.94
C LEU A 221 -1.87 -10.95 14.17
N PRO A 222 -0.77 -10.36 14.68
CA PRO A 222 -0.83 -9.35 15.74
C PRO A 222 -1.85 -8.24 15.46
N GLU A 223 -2.57 -7.81 16.49
CA GLU A 223 -3.67 -6.83 16.35
C GLU A 223 -3.23 -5.53 15.68
N GLY A 224 -2.06 -5.00 16.06
CA GLY A 224 -1.54 -3.78 15.45
C GLY A 224 -1.23 -3.93 13.96
N ILE A 225 -0.75 -5.10 13.51
CA ILE A 225 -0.55 -5.36 12.07
C ILE A 225 -1.89 -5.52 11.37
N ARG A 226 -2.86 -6.19 12.00
CA ARG A 226 -4.22 -6.30 11.45
C ARG A 226 -4.86 -4.92 11.28
N ALA A 227 -4.73 -4.06 12.28
CA ALA A 227 -5.21 -2.68 12.23
C ALA A 227 -4.49 -1.87 11.14
N TYR A 228 -3.16 -2.02 11.02
CA TYR A 228 -2.37 -1.42 9.95
C TYR A 228 -2.85 -1.85 8.56
N LEU A 229 -2.98 -3.16 8.32
CA LEU A 229 -3.44 -3.71 7.03
C LEU A 229 -4.87 -3.28 6.73
N LYS A 230 -5.75 -3.27 7.73
CA LYS A 230 -7.14 -2.82 7.57
C LYS A 230 -7.19 -1.34 7.19
N LYS A 231 -6.41 -0.48 7.86
CA LYS A 231 -6.31 0.95 7.53
C LYS A 231 -5.71 1.17 6.15
N HIS A 232 -4.70 0.39 5.78
CA HIS A 232 -4.05 0.45 4.47
C HIS A 232 -5.01 0.04 3.34
N ASN A 233 -5.80 -1.03 3.55
CA ASN A 233 -6.79 -1.54 2.59
C ASN A 233 -8.19 -0.89 2.72
N GLU A 234 -8.40 -0.02 3.70
CA GLU A 234 -9.62 0.77 3.83
C GLU A 234 -9.63 1.81 2.73
N VAL A 235 -10.26 1.43 1.62
CA VAL A 235 -10.71 2.37 0.60
C VAL A 235 -11.60 3.39 1.31
N ASP A 236 -11.16 4.65 1.35
CA ASP A 236 -11.86 5.75 2.01
C ASP A 236 -13.33 5.75 1.62
N ALA A 237 -14.25 5.96 2.58
CA ALA A 237 -15.68 5.94 2.27
C ALA A 237 -16.01 6.79 1.02
N PRO A 238 -16.83 6.28 0.09
CA PRO A 238 -17.08 6.99 -1.16
C PRO A 238 -17.79 8.29 -0.85
N THR A 239 -17.35 9.37 -1.50
CA THR A 239 -18.02 10.66 -1.41
C THR A 239 -19.42 10.59 -2.00
N LEU A 240 -19.65 9.68 -2.96
CA LEU A 240 -20.92 9.49 -3.66
C LEU A 240 -21.54 8.11 -3.40
N ASP A 241 -22.87 8.07 -3.24
CA ASP A 241 -23.62 6.81 -3.20
C ASP A 241 -23.73 6.23 -4.63
N TRP A 242 -22.66 5.57 -5.06
CA TRP A 242 -22.57 4.95 -6.39
C TRP A 242 -23.68 3.94 -6.66
N ARG A 243 -24.29 3.35 -5.62
CA ARG A 243 -25.41 2.42 -5.81
C ARG A 243 -26.68 3.13 -6.28
N ARG A 244 -26.88 4.40 -5.90
CA ARG A 244 -27.96 5.24 -6.44
C ARG A 244 -27.56 5.81 -7.79
N VAL A 245 -26.33 6.29 -7.93
CA VAL A 245 -25.84 6.89 -9.18
C VAL A 245 -25.88 5.87 -10.33
N LEU A 246 -25.33 4.67 -10.14
CA LEU A 246 -25.32 3.63 -11.17
C LEU A 246 -26.71 3.10 -11.51
N ARG A 247 -27.71 3.24 -10.62
CA ARG A 247 -29.11 2.91 -10.95
C ARG A 247 -29.68 3.83 -12.02
N LEU A 248 -29.21 5.07 -12.10
CA LEU A 248 -29.63 6.04 -13.12
C LEU A 248 -29.23 5.57 -14.53
N PHE A 249 -28.22 4.72 -14.64
CA PHE A 249 -27.68 4.19 -15.90
C PHE A 249 -28.04 2.71 -16.15
N SER A 250 -28.67 2.04 -15.18
CA SER A 250 -28.92 0.60 -15.25
C SER A 250 -29.99 0.18 -16.26
N GLY A 251 -30.84 1.12 -16.72
CA GLY A 251 -31.87 0.85 -17.73
C GLY A 251 -31.33 0.68 -19.15
N THR A 252 -30.12 1.17 -19.43
CA THR A 252 -29.49 1.14 -20.77
C THR A 252 -28.47 0.01 -20.94
N SER A 253 -28.30 -0.87 -19.95
CA SER A 253 -27.18 -1.82 -19.95
C SER A 253 -27.40 -3.04 -20.84
N SER A 254 -26.47 -3.23 -21.78
CA SER A 254 -26.54 -4.29 -22.79
C SER A 254 -26.03 -5.66 -22.32
N LYS A 255 -25.20 -5.71 -21.26
CA LYS A 255 -24.61 -6.95 -20.74
C LYS A 255 -25.37 -7.48 -19.52
N THR A 256 -25.58 -8.79 -19.47
CA THR A 256 -26.20 -9.46 -18.31
C THR A 256 -25.34 -10.58 -17.74
N PHE A 257 -25.43 -10.82 -16.43
CA PHE A 257 -24.84 -11.96 -15.76
C PHE A 257 -25.85 -12.65 -14.84
N LEU A 258 -25.60 -13.93 -14.56
CA LEU A 258 -26.45 -14.75 -13.70
C LEU A 258 -25.93 -14.72 -12.26
N LYS A 259 -26.83 -14.53 -11.29
CA LYS A 259 -26.52 -14.63 -9.87
C LYS A 259 -27.53 -15.52 -9.17
N ASN A 260 -27.06 -16.45 -8.35
CA ASN A 260 -27.92 -17.29 -7.50
C ASN A 260 -28.58 -16.45 -6.40
N THR A 261 -29.84 -16.76 -6.09
CA THR A 261 -30.60 -16.10 -5.02
C THR A 261 -31.46 -17.10 -4.27
N ILE A 262 -31.39 -17.04 -2.94
CA ILE A 262 -32.21 -17.87 -2.04
C ILE A 262 -33.66 -17.37 -2.00
N LYS A 263 -33.91 -16.11 -2.41
CA LYS A 263 -35.25 -15.50 -2.43
C LYS A 263 -36.17 -16.07 -3.52
N ARG A 264 -35.66 -16.90 -4.41
CA ARG A 264 -36.41 -17.54 -5.49
C ARG A 264 -35.97 -19.00 -5.52
N VAL A 265 -36.89 -19.95 -5.57
CA VAL A 265 -36.55 -21.37 -5.75
C VAL A 265 -36.27 -21.62 -7.23
N SER A 266 -35.33 -22.52 -7.55
CA SER A 266 -35.07 -22.92 -8.93
C SER A 266 -36.29 -23.63 -9.51
N LYS A 267 -36.72 -23.19 -10.70
CA LYS A 267 -37.83 -23.81 -11.44
C LYS A 267 -37.51 -25.22 -11.94
N ARG A 268 -36.23 -25.59 -12.02
CA ARG A 268 -35.77 -26.90 -12.52
C ARG A 268 -35.51 -27.90 -11.39
N TYR A 269 -35.09 -27.41 -10.24
CA TYR A 269 -34.73 -28.22 -9.08
C TYR A 269 -35.29 -27.52 -7.83
N GLU A 270 -36.32 -28.10 -7.20
CA GLU A 270 -37.06 -27.46 -6.09
C GLU A 270 -36.24 -27.27 -4.80
N THR A 271 -35.00 -27.74 -4.77
CA THR A 271 -34.10 -27.72 -3.61
C THR A 271 -32.97 -26.70 -3.71
N VAL A 272 -32.69 -26.12 -4.88
CA VAL A 272 -31.56 -25.20 -5.09
C VAL A 272 -32.00 -23.74 -5.23
N PRO A 273 -31.17 -22.77 -4.78
CA PRO A 273 -31.41 -21.36 -5.02
C PRO A 273 -31.63 -21.06 -6.50
N GLY A 274 -32.66 -20.28 -6.80
CA GLY A 274 -33.04 -19.87 -8.14
C GLY A 274 -32.07 -18.84 -8.72
N ILE A 275 -32.13 -18.68 -10.04
CA ILE A 275 -31.24 -17.80 -10.78
C ILE A 275 -31.92 -16.44 -10.99
N LYS A 276 -31.21 -15.35 -10.72
CA LYS A 276 -31.60 -13.98 -11.05
C LYS A 276 -30.63 -13.41 -12.08
N VAL A 277 -31.18 -12.94 -13.20
CA VAL A 277 -30.44 -12.17 -14.19
C VAL A 277 -30.19 -10.76 -13.64
N LYS A 278 -28.96 -10.29 -13.73
CA LYS A 278 -28.56 -8.92 -13.39
C LYS A 278 -27.87 -8.29 -14.59
N HIS A 279 -28.02 -6.98 -14.74
CA HIS A 279 -27.27 -6.22 -15.74
C HIS A 279 -25.88 -5.87 -15.21
N LYS A 280 -24.89 -5.87 -16.10
CA LYS A 280 -23.50 -5.50 -15.83
C LYS A 280 -23.22 -4.20 -16.58
N ASN A 281 -23.11 -3.09 -15.84
CA ASN A 281 -22.85 -1.79 -16.44
C ASN A 281 -21.46 -1.79 -17.10
N LYS A 282 -21.42 -1.53 -18.41
CA LYS A 282 -20.20 -1.26 -19.18
C LYS A 282 -19.98 0.26 -19.17
N LEU A 283 -18.99 0.73 -18.43
CA LEU A 283 -18.75 2.15 -18.19
C LEU A 283 -17.45 2.60 -18.85
N LEU A 284 -17.49 3.78 -19.45
CA LEU A 284 -16.27 4.52 -19.79
C LEU A 284 -16.05 5.56 -18.70
N VAL A 285 -14.86 5.55 -18.11
CA VAL A 285 -14.43 6.53 -17.11
C VAL A 285 -13.31 7.36 -17.71
N ALA A 286 -13.57 8.65 -17.91
CA ALA A 286 -12.55 9.61 -18.31
C ALA A 286 -12.00 10.32 -17.06
N ILE A 287 -10.69 10.44 -16.98
CA ILE A 287 -9.96 11.10 -15.90
C ILE A 287 -9.18 12.25 -16.53
N ASP A 288 -9.50 13.46 -16.09
CA ASP A 288 -8.72 14.64 -16.40
C ASP A 288 -7.37 14.57 -15.71
N THR A 289 -6.31 14.66 -16.51
CA THR A 289 -4.90 14.61 -16.10
C THR A 289 -4.17 15.91 -16.41
N SER A 290 -4.92 16.97 -16.71
CA SER A 290 -4.39 18.30 -17.00
C SER A 290 -3.71 18.92 -15.78
N GLY A 291 -2.90 19.95 -16.04
CA GLY A 291 -2.08 20.60 -15.00
C GLY A 291 -2.86 21.26 -13.85
N SER A 292 -4.19 21.43 -13.97
CA SER A 292 -5.03 22.01 -12.93
C SER A 292 -5.49 20.98 -11.88
N THR A 293 -5.36 19.69 -12.17
CA THR A 293 -5.71 18.59 -11.26
C THR A 293 -4.53 18.19 -10.38
N SER A 294 -4.73 18.15 -9.05
CA SER A 294 -3.64 17.81 -8.11
C SER A 294 -3.48 16.30 -7.93
N SER A 295 -2.31 15.84 -7.45
CA SER A 295 -2.10 14.42 -7.11
C SER A 295 -3.14 13.88 -6.11
N LEU A 296 -3.64 14.74 -5.22
CA LEU A 296 -4.67 14.40 -4.25
C LEU A 296 -6.05 14.20 -4.90
N ASP A 297 -6.37 14.98 -5.93
CA ASP A 297 -7.63 14.82 -6.68
C ASP A 297 -7.64 13.52 -7.47
N HIS A 298 -6.51 13.15 -8.07
CA HIS A 298 -6.36 11.85 -8.72
C HIS A 298 -6.58 10.69 -7.75
N GLN A 299 -6.01 10.76 -6.55
CA GLN A 299 -6.24 9.74 -5.52
C GLN A 299 -7.73 9.62 -5.16
N ARG A 300 -8.43 10.74 -5.04
CA ARG A 300 -9.89 10.77 -4.79
C ARG A 300 -10.67 10.18 -5.96
N PHE A 301 -10.31 10.49 -7.20
CA PHE A 301 -10.95 9.90 -8.38
C PHE A 301 -10.82 8.38 -8.39
N PHE A 302 -9.61 7.85 -8.21
CA PHE A 302 -9.38 6.41 -8.16
C PHE A 302 -10.10 5.73 -6.99
N ASN A 303 -10.22 6.42 -5.85
CA ASN A 303 -11.03 5.95 -4.73
C ASN A 303 -12.50 5.77 -5.12
N GLU A 304 -13.10 6.74 -5.82
CA GLU A 304 -14.47 6.62 -6.33
C GLU A 304 -14.60 5.52 -7.39
N ILE A 305 -13.64 5.43 -8.32
CA ILE A 305 -13.61 4.40 -9.37
C ILE A 305 -13.56 3.01 -8.75
N GLN A 306 -12.80 2.83 -7.67
CA GLN A 306 -12.74 1.55 -6.96
C GLN A 306 -14.10 1.16 -6.35
N HIS A 307 -14.89 2.12 -5.88
CA HIS A 307 -16.25 1.86 -5.42
C HIS A 307 -17.21 1.50 -6.55
N ILE A 308 -17.06 2.12 -7.72
CA ILE A 308 -17.81 1.75 -8.93
C ILE A 308 -17.45 0.31 -9.32
N TYR A 309 -16.16 -0.02 -9.32
CA TYR A 309 -15.65 -1.35 -9.68
C TYR A 309 -16.16 -2.44 -8.74
N ARG A 310 -16.12 -2.20 -7.42
CA ARG A 310 -16.62 -3.13 -6.38
C ARG A 310 -18.12 -3.44 -6.51
N GLN A 311 -18.89 -2.61 -7.21
CA GLN A 311 -20.30 -2.91 -7.52
C GLN A 311 -20.48 -3.88 -8.70
N GLY A 312 -19.38 -4.28 -9.35
CA GLY A 312 -19.35 -5.23 -10.46
C GLY A 312 -19.45 -4.58 -11.83
N ALA A 313 -19.19 -3.27 -11.95
CA ALA A 313 -19.13 -2.59 -13.24
C ALA A 313 -17.89 -3.02 -14.05
N GLU A 314 -18.03 -3.10 -15.37
CA GLU A 314 -16.91 -3.23 -16.29
C GLU A 314 -16.45 -1.83 -16.68
N ILE A 315 -15.21 -1.47 -16.35
CA ILE A 315 -14.73 -0.09 -16.47
C ILE A 315 -13.56 -0.04 -17.46
N MET A 316 -13.64 0.84 -18.44
CA MET A 316 -12.51 1.29 -19.24
C MET A 316 -12.11 2.70 -18.78
N ILE A 317 -10.84 2.88 -18.43
CA ILE A 317 -10.28 4.18 -18.04
C ILE A 317 -9.63 4.82 -19.25
N LEU A 318 -9.91 6.11 -19.43
CA LEU A 318 -9.16 7.04 -20.27
C LEU A 318 -8.50 8.10 -19.41
N GLU A 319 -7.19 8.21 -19.49
CA GLU A 319 -6.44 9.35 -18.96
C GLU A 319 -6.25 10.34 -20.11
N CYS A 320 -6.78 11.55 -19.96
CA CYS A 320 -6.79 12.58 -21.00
C CYS A 320 -6.41 13.96 -20.47
N ASP A 321 -5.79 14.76 -21.32
CA ASP A 321 -5.57 16.19 -21.12
C ASP A 321 -6.23 16.97 -22.28
N ASP A 322 -5.47 17.38 -23.29
CA ASP A 322 -5.96 17.81 -24.60
C ASP A 322 -6.20 16.60 -25.52
N THR A 323 -5.43 15.52 -25.29
CA THR A 323 -5.60 14.25 -25.99
C THR A 323 -5.61 13.04 -25.06
N ILE A 324 -6.13 11.91 -25.52
CA ILE A 324 -6.10 10.63 -24.80
C ILE A 324 -4.65 10.16 -24.71
N LYS A 325 -4.11 10.13 -23.48
CA LYS A 325 -2.75 9.65 -23.21
C LYS A 325 -2.71 8.14 -23.01
N ARG A 326 -3.69 7.61 -22.26
CA ARG A 326 -3.75 6.18 -21.93
C ARG A 326 -5.18 5.68 -21.95
N LYS A 327 -5.35 4.45 -22.44
CA LYS A 327 -6.61 3.70 -22.39
C LYS A 327 -6.39 2.28 -21.89
N TYR A 328 -7.09 1.86 -20.84
CA TYR A 328 -6.93 0.52 -20.28
C TYR A 328 -8.17 0.04 -19.49
N PRO A 329 -8.41 -1.28 -19.41
CA PRO A 329 -9.46 -1.82 -18.54
C PRO A 329 -9.03 -1.72 -17.07
N TYR A 330 -9.92 -1.23 -16.21
CA TYR A 330 -9.66 -1.17 -14.78
C TYR A 330 -9.90 -2.53 -14.12
N ARG A 331 -8.90 -3.01 -13.39
CA ARG A 331 -8.90 -4.33 -12.72
C ARG A 331 -8.89 -4.23 -11.19
N GLY A 332 -9.26 -3.07 -10.65
CA GLY A 332 -9.34 -2.86 -9.20
C GLY A 332 -8.01 -2.48 -8.53
N GLN A 333 -7.00 -2.13 -9.32
CA GLN A 333 -5.68 -1.67 -8.87
C GLN A 333 -5.48 -0.22 -9.30
N MET A 334 -5.00 0.62 -8.40
CA MET A 334 -4.65 2.00 -8.70
C MET A 334 -3.37 2.03 -9.56
N PRO A 335 -3.29 2.86 -10.61
CA PRO A 335 -2.07 2.96 -11.41
C PRO A 335 -0.94 3.68 -10.67
N ASP A 336 0.30 3.22 -10.89
CA ASP A 336 1.52 3.75 -10.24
C ASP A 336 1.86 5.20 -10.62
N TYR A 337 1.39 5.64 -11.79
CA TYR A 337 1.63 6.98 -12.32
C TYR A 337 0.46 7.41 -13.20
N VAL A 338 0.07 8.67 -13.06
CA VAL A 338 -0.87 9.34 -13.95
C VAL A 338 -0.06 10.28 -14.85
N SER A 339 -0.17 10.10 -16.16
CA SER A 339 0.56 10.90 -17.14
C SER A 339 -0.31 12.04 -17.67
N GLY A 340 0.11 13.29 -17.42
CA GLY A 340 -0.55 14.48 -17.97
C GLY A 340 -0.07 15.76 -17.28
N ARG A 341 0.17 16.82 -18.05
CA ARG A 341 0.45 18.22 -17.61
C ARG A 341 0.11 19.24 -18.71
N GLY A 342 -0.77 18.88 -19.63
CA GLY A 342 -1.14 19.70 -20.78
C GLY A 342 -2.32 20.62 -20.52
N TRP A 343 -2.84 21.19 -21.62
CA TRP A 343 -4.13 21.86 -21.69
C TRP A 343 -5.28 20.85 -21.51
N THR A 344 -6.52 21.34 -21.37
CA THR A 344 -7.69 20.50 -21.12
C THR A 344 -8.68 20.59 -22.26
N SER A 345 -9.03 19.46 -22.87
CA SER A 345 -10.10 19.33 -23.86
C SER A 345 -11.00 18.15 -23.52
N PHE A 346 -12.31 18.40 -23.47
CA PHE A 346 -13.30 17.39 -23.12
C PHE A 346 -13.84 16.59 -24.32
N GLU A 347 -13.34 16.85 -25.53
CA GLU A 347 -13.90 16.29 -26.77
C GLU A 347 -13.53 14.82 -27.00
N GLU A 348 -12.22 14.50 -26.95
CA GLU A 348 -11.74 13.19 -27.38
C GLU A 348 -12.36 12.01 -26.62
N PRO A 349 -12.52 12.06 -25.29
CA PRO A 349 -13.16 10.96 -24.56
C PRO A 349 -14.62 10.73 -24.99
N LEU A 350 -15.34 11.79 -25.38
CA LEU A 350 -16.72 11.70 -25.84
C LEU A 350 -16.80 11.16 -27.27
N ILE A 351 -15.87 11.54 -28.15
CA ILE A 351 -15.75 10.98 -29.51
C ILE A 351 -15.46 9.48 -29.41
N PHE A 352 -14.47 9.09 -28.59
CA PHE A 352 -14.12 7.69 -28.37
C PHE A 352 -15.29 6.87 -27.80
N ALA A 353 -16.09 7.45 -26.90
CA ALA A 353 -17.30 6.82 -26.39
C ALA A 353 -18.34 6.55 -27.49
N ASN A 354 -18.52 7.50 -28.41
CA ASN A 354 -19.53 7.47 -29.45
C ASN A 354 -19.17 6.57 -30.64
N GLU A 355 -17.89 6.43 -30.96
CA GLU A 355 -17.40 5.81 -32.19
C GLU A 355 -16.74 4.45 -31.95
N GLU A 356 -15.89 4.33 -30.93
CA GLU A 356 -15.07 3.12 -30.71
C GLU A 356 -15.62 2.23 -29.60
N TYR A 357 -15.79 2.76 -28.39
CA TYR A 357 -16.02 1.90 -27.22
C TYR A 357 -17.48 1.53 -27.01
N LEU A 358 -18.42 2.45 -27.31
CA LEU A 358 -19.87 2.25 -27.13
C LEU A 358 -20.22 1.73 -25.71
N PRO A 359 -20.00 2.56 -24.66
CA PRO A 359 -20.35 2.20 -23.28
C PRO A 359 -21.85 2.33 -23.01
N ASP A 360 -22.34 1.80 -21.89
CA ASP A 360 -23.71 2.02 -21.40
C ASP A 360 -23.88 3.44 -20.79
N ALA A 361 -22.78 4.03 -20.28
CA ALA A 361 -22.70 5.39 -19.76
C ALA A 361 -21.24 5.87 -19.69
N VAL A 362 -21.05 7.20 -19.68
CA VAL A 362 -19.76 7.86 -19.49
C VAL A 362 -19.74 8.59 -18.14
N ILE A 363 -18.67 8.41 -17.38
CA ILE A 363 -18.40 9.15 -16.14
C ILE A 363 -17.09 9.92 -16.35
N TYR A 364 -17.12 11.23 -16.15
CA TYR A 364 -15.98 12.12 -16.37
C TYR A 364 -15.55 12.75 -15.05
N PHE A 365 -14.33 12.47 -14.61
CA PHE A 365 -13.71 13.09 -13.43
C PHE A 365 -12.84 14.27 -13.85
N THR A 366 -13.12 15.46 -13.33
CA THR A 366 -12.40 16.71 -13.68
C THR A 366 -12.59 17.75 -12.58
N ASP A 367 -11.84 18.85 -12.63
CA ASP A 367 -12.15 20.09 -11.90
C ASP A 367 -13.10 21.02 -12.69
N GLY A 368 -13.34 20.73 -13.97
CA GLY A 368 -14.25 21.43 -14.87
C GLY A 368 -13.71 22.72 -15.48
N TYR A 369 -12.41 23.03 -15.35
CA TYR A 369 -11.81 24.24 -15.93
C TYR A 369 -11.41 24.07 -17.40
N ALA A 370 -12.40 23.78 -18.26
CA ALA A 370 -12.21 23.78 -19.72
C ALA A 370 -13.48 24.25 -20.44
N SER A 371 -13.34 24.51 -21.74
CA SER A 371 -14.49 24.80 -22.61
C SER A 371 -15.44 23.60 -22.64
N ALA A 372 -16.75 23.87 -22.60
CA ALA A 372 -17.75 22.82 -22.73
C ALA A 372 -17.60 22.12 -24.09
N PRO A 373 -17.69 20.78 -24.13
CA PRO A 373 -17.54 20.05 -25.37
C PRO A 373 -18.71 20.33 -26.31
N GLN A 374 -18.40 20.43 -27.60
CA GLN A 374 -19.36 20.47 -28.71
C GLN A 374 -19.88 19.07 -29.03
N THR A 375 -19.08 18.02 -28.78
CA THR A 375 -19.50 16.64 -29.01
C THR A 375 -20.62 16.25 -28.05
N ILE A 376 -21.76 15.84 -28.61
CA ILE A 376 -22.91 15.35 -27.84
C ILE A 376 -22.75 13.84 -27.60
N PRO A 377 -22.70 13.37 -26.35
CA PRO A 377 -22.63 11.93 -26.05
C PRO A 377 -23.94 11.23 -26.42
N ARG A 378 -23.85 10.05 -27.05
CA ARG A 378 -25.02 9.19 -27.39
C ARG A 378 -25.61 8.46 -26.18
N VAL A 379 -24.88 8.48 -25.07
CA VAL A 379 -25.16 7.72 -23.85
C VAL A 379 -25.21 8.67 -22.66
N PRO A 380 -25.83 8.27 -21.53
CA PRO A 380 -25.85 9.10 -20.34
C PRO A 380 -24.43 9.52 -19.90
N LEU A 381 -24.23 10.82 -19.72
CA LEU A 381 -22.97 11.42 -19.25
C LEU A 381 -23.14 11.97 -17.84
N LEU A 382 -22.19 11.64 -16.97
CA LEU A 382 -22.07 12.15 -15.62
C LEU A 382 -20.72 12.83 -15.42
N TRP A 383 -20.74 14.09 -15.02
CA TRP A 383 -19.55 14.81 -14.55
C TRP A 383 -19.42 14.69 -13.04
N VAL A 384 -18.24 14.30 -12.59
CA VAL A 384 -17.83 14.27 -11.19
C VAL A 384 -16.77 15.35 -11.01
N ILE A 385 -17.17 16.44 -10.37
CA ILE A 385 -16.36 17.65 -10.26
C ILE A 385 -15.73 17.71 -8.87
N THR A 386 -14.42 17.97 -8.80
CA THR A 386 -13.69 18.07 -7.53
C THR A 386 -14.25 19.19 -6.64
N SER A 387 -14.06 19.08 -5.33
CA SER A 387 -14.51 20.11 -4.38
C SER A 387 -13.87 21.49 -4.60
N GLY A 388 -12.71 21.54 -5.26
CA GLY A 388 -11.99 22.77 -5.61
C GLY A 388 -12.24 23.25 -7.04
N GLY A 389 -13.06 22.52 -7.81
CA GLY A 389 -13.38 22.82 -9.20
C GLY A 389 -14.45 23.90 -9.38
N ILE A 390 -15.01 23.95 -10.58
CA ILE A 390 -16.11 24.85 -10.94
C ILE A 390 -17.31 24.64 -10.01
N GLN A 391 -17.93 25.74 -9.59
CA GLN A 391 -19.04 25.70 -8.63
C GLN A 391 -20.39 25.58 -9.36
N PRO A 392 -21.42 24.96 -8.75
CA PRO A 392 -22.74 24.80 -9.35
C PRO A 392 -23.40 26.08 -9.87
N GLU A 393 -23.03 27.22 -9.29
CA GLU A 393 -23.59 28.54 -9.60
C GLU A 393 -22.90 29.23 -10.79
N THR A 394 -21.84 28.61 -11.34
CA THR A 394 -21.04 29.21 -12.41
C THR A 394 -21.63 28.94 -13.80
N PRO A 395 -21.46 29.85 -14.77
CA PRO A 395 -21.83 29.60 -16.17
C PRO A 395 -21.14 28.36 -16.75
N ALA A 396 -19.89 28.10 -16.34
CA ALA A 396 -19.13 26.91 -16.76
C ALA A 396 -19.84 25.61 -16.36
N TRP A 397 -20.38 25.52 -15.14
CA TRP A 397 -21.14 24.34 -14.69
C TRP A 397 -22.41 24.11 -15.52
N THR A 398 -23.10 25.19 -15.86
CA THR A 398 -24.34 25.13 -16.65
C THR A 398 -24.04 24.70 -18.09
N ALA A 399 -22.91 25.14 -18.65
CA ALA A 399 -22.51 24.86 -20.02
C ALA A 399 -22.17 23.37 -20.28
N LEU A 400 -21.71 22.62 -19.27
CA LEU A 400 -21.42 21.20 -19.45
C LEU A 400 -22.71 20.41 -19.81
N PRO A 401 -22.68 19.48 -20.76
CA PRO A 401 -23.86 18.67 -21.08
C PRO A 401 -24.09 17.56 -20.05
N GLY A 402 -25.30 17.00 -19.98
CA GLY A 402 -25.59 15.84 -19.11
C GLY A 402 -25.73 16.17 -17.62
N ARG A 403 -25.52 15.16 -16.76
CA ARG A 403 -25.69 15.29 -15.30
C ARG A 403 -24.36 15.67 -14.65
N LYS A 404 -24.40 16.47 -13.58
CA LYS A 404 -23.21 16.89 -12.85
C LYS A 404 -23.39 16.66 -11.35
N VAL A 405 -22.31 16.27 -10.69
CA VAL A 405 -22.25 16.07 -9.24
C VAL A 405 -20.92 16.61 -8.74
N ALA A 406 -20.98 17.41 -7.68
CA ALA A 406 -19.78 17.89 -6.98
C ALA A 406 -19.38 16.86 -5.92
N MET A 407 -18.08 16.59 -5.81
CA MET A 407 -17.52 15.80 -4.72
C MET A 407 -17.57 16.63 -3.44
N ASN A 408 -18.18 16.09 -2.39
CA ASN A 408 -18.18 16.73 -1.09
C ASN A 408 -16.76 16.73 -0.50
N LYS A 409 -16.37 17.78 0.23
CA LYS A 409 -15.16 17.74 1.06
C LYS A 409 -15.33 16.61 2.07
N VAL A 410 -14.46 15.59 1.98
CA VAL A 410 -14.32 14.58 3.04
C VAL A 410 -14.00 15.35 4.33
N ARG A 411 -14.79 15.10 5.38
CA ARG A 411 -14.62 15.72 6.69
C ARG A 411 -13.36 15.24 7.39
#